data_AF-A0A956IDB1-F1
#
_entry.id   AF-A0A956IDB1-F1
#
_cell.length_a   1.000
_cell.length_b   1.000
_cell.length_c   1.000
_cell.angle_alpha   90.00
_cell.angle_beta   90.00
_cell.angle_gamma   90.00
#
_symmetry.space_group_name_H-M   'P 1'
#
loop_
_entity.id
_entity.type
_entity.pdbx_description
1 polymer ?
#
loop_
_entity_poly.entity_id
_entity_poly.type
_entity_poly.pdbx_seq_one_letter_code
_entity_poly.pdbx_strand_id
1 'polypeptide(L)'
;MSLKEAARQTLALLEAGRYTTASGATVDIVEPQARAVAGTRLYTPQTLATWREPAEETGLLGARVDVTDETTQQACQRLAGERVVALNFASARNPGGGFL
;
A
#
# COMPACT_ATOMS: atom_id res chain seq x y z
N MET A 1 -10.15 2.29 -21.17
CA MET A 1 -10.09 1.05 -20.37
C MET A 1 -11.04 1.22 -19.19
N SER A 2 -11.93 0.27 -18.97
CA SER A 2 -12.81 0.24 -17.81
C SER A 2 -12.04 -0.14 -16.54
N LEU A 3 -12.62 0.15 -15.37
CA LEU A 3 -12.03 -0.27 -14.09
C LEU A 3 -11.84 -1.79 -14.00
N LYS A 4 -12.79 -2.55 -14.56
CA LYS A 4 -12.75 -4.02 -14.58
C LYS A 4 -11.62 -4.56 -15.46
N GLU A 5 -11.37 -3.91 -16.60
CA GLU A 5 -10.23 -4.26 -17.46
C GLU A 5 -8.90 -3.93 -16.79
N ALA A 6 -8.80 -2.76 -16.17
CA ALA A 6 -7.59 -2.36 -15.43
C ALA A 6 -7.30 -3.31 -14.25
N ALA A 7 -8.34 -3.75 -13.54
CA ALA A 7 -8.22 -4.72 -12.45
C ALA A 7 -7.69 -6.08 -12.92
N ARG A 8 -8.25 -6.61 -14.01
CA ARG A 8 -7.78 -7.88 -14.61
C ARG A 8 -6.36 -7.76 -15.15
N GLN A 9 -6.03 -6.64 -15.78
CA GLN A 9 -4.68 -6.39 -16.24
C GLN A 9 -3.71 -6.33 -15.06
N THR A 10 -4.08 -5.67 -13.96
CA THR A 10 -3.26 -5.61 -12.74
C THR A 10 -2.96 -7.01 -12.22
N LEU A 11 -3.96 -7.90 -12.15
CA LEU A 11 -3.74 -9.29 -11.76
C LEU A 11 -2.79 -10.04 -12.70
N ALA A 12 -2.97 -9.88 -14.02
CA ALA A 12 -2.09 -10.52 -15.00
C ALA A 12 -0.63 -10.02 -14.87
N LEU A 13 -0.42 -8.74 -14.55
CA LEU A 13 0.91 -8.17 -14.32
C LEU A 13 1.54 -8.69 -13.01
N LEU A 14 0.75 -8.84 -11.95
CA LEU A 14 1.21 -9.42 -10.68
C LEU A 14 1.56 -10.91 -10.83
N GLU A 15 0.82 -11.64 -11.66
CA GLU A 15 1.10 -13.04 -11.99
C GLU A 15 2.36 -13.18 -12.85
N ALA A 16 2.52 -12.29 -13.85
CA ALA A 16 3.72 -12.25 -14.69
C ALA A 16 4.97 -11.79 -13.92
N GLY A 17 4.80 -11.07 -12.81
CA GLY A 17 5.89 -10.54 -11.98
C GLY A 17 6.67 -9.40 -12.62
N ARG A 18 6.19 -8.84 -13.73
CA ARG A 18 6.85 -7.76 -14.47
C ARG A 18 5.88 -7.02 -15.37
N TYR A 19 6.20 -5.78 -15.70
CA TYR A 19 5.45 -4.99 -16.68
C TYR A 19 6.37 -4.09 -17.52
N THR A 20 5.88 -3.64 -18.68
CA THR A 20 6.58 -2.67 -19.53
C THR A 20 5.96 -1.30 -19.36
N THR A 21 6.79 -0.30 -19.11
CA THR A 21 6.40 1.10 -18.99
C THR A 21 6.13 1.73 -20.35
N ALA A 22 5.50 2.91 -20.37
CA ALA A 22 5.28 3.66 -21.60
C ALA A 22 6.58 4.05 -22.34
N SER A 23 7.72 4.17 -21.62
CA SER A 23 9.03 4.42 -22.23
C SER A 23 9.69 3.15 -22.79
N GLY A 24 9.05 1.99 -22.67
CA GLY A 24 9.60 0.71 -23.11
C GLY A 24 10.50 0.02 -22.07
N ALA A 25 10.76 0.64 -20.93
CA ALA A 25 11.53 0.01 -19.85
C ALA A 25 10.73 -1.13 -19.21
N THR A 26 11.37 -2.27 -18.97
CA THR A 26 10.78 -3.38 -18.20
C THR A 26 11.04 -3.18 -16.72
N VAL A 27 10.00 -3.32 -15.91
CA VAL A 27 10.07 -3.26 -14.44
C VAL A 27 9.77 -4.66 -13.90
N ASP A 28 10.72 -5.22 -13.18
CA ASP A 28 10.57 -6.48 -12.45
C ASP A 28 10.01 -6.19 -11.05
N ILE A 29 8.96 -6.93 -10.67
CA ILE A 29 8.32 -6.82 -9.36
C ILE A 29 8.30 -8.15 -8.60
N VAL A 30 8.92 -9.23 -9.10
CA VAL A 30 8.89 -10.57 -8.48
C VAL A 30 9.41 -10.51 -7.06
N GLU A 31 10.62 -9.97 -6.88
CA GLU A 31 11.28 -9.90 -5.58
C GLU A 31 10.54 -8.97 -4.60
N PRO A 32 10.20 -7.71 -4.93
CA PRO A 32 9.46 -6.85 -4.01
C PRO A 32 8.07 -7.40 -3.67
N GLN A 33 7.36 -8.02 -4.63
CA GLN A 33 6.08 -8.67 -4.38
C GLN A 33 6.23 -9.85 -3.41
N ALA A 34 7.21 -10.72 -3.61
CA ALA A 34 7.49 -11.84 -2.72
C ALA A 34 7.83 -11.36 -1.30
N ARG A 35 8.65 -10.31 -1.16
CA ARG A 35 8.96 -9.71 0.14
C ARG A 35 7.72 -9.13 0.82
N ALA A 36 6.84 -8.45 0.08
CA ALA A 36 5.61 -7.89 0.63
C ALA A 36 4.67 -8.99 1.15
N VAL A 37 4.51 -10.08 0.40
CA VAL A 37 3.69 -11.24 0.82
C VAL A 37 4.31 -11.90 2.06
N ALA A 38 5.60 -12.24 2.04
CA ALA A 38 6.28 -12.86 3.18
C ALA A 38 6.31 -11.97 4.43
N GLY A 39 6.33 -10.65 4.25
CA GLY A 39 6.29 -9.65 5.31
C GLY A 39 4.90 -9.36 5.86
N THR A 40 3.83 -9.85 5.23
CA THR A 40 2.45 -9.59 5.68
C THR A 40 2.21 -10.18 7.06
N ARG A 41 1.56 -9.42 7.95
CA ARG A 41 1.21 -9.84 9.32
C ARG A 41 -0.26 -9.55 9.60
N LEU A 42 -0.91 -10.47 10.31
CA LEU A 42 -2.24 -10.26 10.87
C LEU A 42 -2.10 -9.87 12.35
N TYR A 43 -2.65 -8.72 12.70
CA TYR A 43 -2.75 -8.28 14.10
C TYR A 43 -4.21 -8.43 14.55
N THR A 44 -4.44 -9.36 15.48
CA THR A 44 -5.78 -9.57 16.07
C THR A 44 -6.08 -8.50 17.12
N PRO A 45 -7.35 -8.25 17.47
CA PRO A 45 -7.70 -7.35 18.57
C PRO A 45 -6.96 -7.69 19.88
N GLN A 46 -6.76 -8.97 20.18
CA GLN A 46 -6.01 -9.41 21.36
C GLN A 46 -4.52 -9.09 21.25
N THR A 47 -3.91 -9.26 20.07
CA THR A 47 -2.50 -8.91 19.84
C THR A 47 -2.31 -7.41 20.02
N LEU A 48 -3.21 -6.61 19.45
CA LEU A 48 -3.19 -5.15 19.56
C LEU A 48 -3.44 -4.68 21.00
N ALA A 49 -4.29 -5.36 21.78
CA ALA A 49 -4.54 -5.01 23.18
C ALA A 49 -3.29 -5.14 24.07
N THR A 50 -2.31 -5.96 23.66
CA THR A 50 -1.02 -6.09 24.36
C THR A 50 0.02 -5.08 23.89
N TRP A 51 -0.24 -4.35 22.81
CA TRP A 51 0.65 -3.28 22.38
C TRP A 51 0.59 -2.17 23.40
N ARG A 52 1.72 -1.95 24.08
CA ARG A 52 1.89 -0.75 24.89
C ARG A 52 2.10 0.40 23.93
N GLU A 53 1.34 1.47 24.10
CA GLU A 53 1.75 2.76 23.54
C GLU A 53 3.18 3.02 24.03
N PRO A 54 4.09 3.45 23.14
CA PRO A 54 5.37 3.97 23.59
C PRO A 54 5.08 4.99 24.69
N ALA A 55 5.67 4.79 25.88
CA ALA A 55 5.59 5.79 26.94
C ALA A 55 5.92 7.15 26.33
N GLU A 56 5.06 8.14 26.58
CA GLU A 56 5.10 9.46 25.97
C GLU A 56 6.51 10.10 26.01
N GLU A 57 6.75 11.04 25.08
CA GLU A 57 7.94 11.92 24.95
C GLU A 57 8.97 11.56 23.88
N THR A 58 8.53 11.44 22.63
CA THR A 58 9.27 12.13 21.55
C THR A 58 8.34 13.19 21.01
N GLY A 59 8.58 14.45 21.37
CA GLY A 59 7.67 15.55 21.08
C GLY A 59 7.14 15.51 19.65
N LEU A 60 5.81 15.58 19.51
CA LEU A 60 5.12 16.02 18.28
C LEU A 60 5.49 17.47 17.89
N LEU A 61 6.61 18.01 18.39
CA LEU A 61 7.18 19.29 18.03
C LEU A 61 7.81 19.14 16.64
N GLY A 62 6.98 19.25 15.60
CA GLY A 62 7.42 19.27 14.21
C GLY A 62 6.67 18.33 13.26
N ALA A 63 5.65 17.59 13.73
CA ALA A 63 4.79 16.83 12.82
C ALA A 63 4.02 17.80 11.91
N ARG A 64 4.23 17.69 10.60
CA ARG A 64 3.48 18.46 9.61
C ARG A 64 2.22 17.69 9.24
N VAL A 65 1.08 18.35 9.37
CA VAL A 65 -0.22 17.82 8.95
C VAL A 65 -0.71 18.65 7.77
N ASP A 66 -0.82 18.02 6.61
CA ASP A 66 -1.39 18.61 5.40
C ASP A 66 -2.72 17.92 5.06
N VAL A 67 -3.70 18.72 4.65
CA VAL A 67 -4.97 18.23 4.09
C VAL A 67 -5.02 18.65 2.63
N THR A 68 -5.24 17.70 1.73
CA THR A 68 -5.14 17.89 0.28
C THR A 68 -6.25 17.14 -0.43
N ASP A 69 -6.58 17.57 -1.65
CA ASP A 69 -7.51 16.85 -2.54
C ASP A 69 -6.84 15.68 -3.30
N GLU A 70 -5.63 15.26 -2.89
CA GLU A 70 -4.94 14.12 -3.48
C GLU A 70 -5.62 12.79 -3.13
N THR A 71 -5.63 11.86 -4.09
CA THR A 71 -5.85 10.46 -3.79
C THR A 71 -4.71 9.90 -2.94
N THR A 72 -4.94 8.80 -2.22
CA THR A 72 -3.91 8.13 -1.41
C THR A 72 -2.66 7.80 -2.23
N GLN A 73 -2.83 7.33 -3.47
CA GLN A 73 -1.71 6.96 -4.35
C GLN A 73 -0.93 8.20 -4.84
N GLN A 74 -1.60 9.32 -5.12
CA GLN A 74 -0.91 10.58 -5.47
C GLN A 74 -0.04 11.07 -4.30
N ALA A 75 -0.58 11.08 -3.08
CA ALA A 75 0.19 11.46 -1.90
C ALA A 75 1.39 10.52 -1.65
N CYS A 76 1.19 9.20 -1.80
CA CYS A 76 2.28 8.22 -1.70
C CYS A 76 3.36 8.44 -2.77
N GLN A 77 2.97 8.76 -4.00
CA GLN A 77 3.89 9.04 -5.10
C GLN A 77 4.67 10.34 -4.88
N ARG A 78 4.01 11.39 -4.37
CA ARG A 78 4.66 12.66 -3.99
C ARG A 78 5.68 12.48 -2.88
N LEU A 79 5.38 11.60 -1.92
CA LEU A 79 6.27 11.24 -0.80
C LEU A 79 7.20 10.05 -1.13
N ALA A 80 7.27 9.63 -2.40
CA ALA A 80 8.11 8.51 -2.79
C ALA A 80 9.59 8.78 -2.46
N GLY A 81 10.25 7.81 -1.83
CA GLY A 81 11.61 7.95 -1.29
C GLY A 81 11.66 7.98 0.24
N GLU A 82 10.53 8.26 0.89
CA GLU A 82 10.37 8.10 2.34
C GLU A 82 9.76 6.73 2.70
N ARG A 83 9.80 6.37 4.00
CA ARG A 83 9.08 5.20 4.52
C ARG A 83 7.62 5.57 4.78
N VAL A 84 6.83 5.56 3.71
CA VAL A 84 5.40 5.91 3.75
C VAL A 84 4.55 4.72 4.22
N VAL A 85 3.57 5.01 5.10
CA VAL A 85 2.49 4.08 5.46
C VAL A 85 1.17 4.66 4.97
N ALA A 86 0.40 3.86 4.24
CA ALA A 86 -0.93 4.24 3.75
C ALA A 86 -2.01 3.42 4.46
N LEU A 87 -3.04 4.11 4.95
CA LEU A 87 -4.24 3.45 5.47
C LEU A 87 -5.14 3.04 4.30
N ASN A 88 -5.42 1.74 4.19
CA ASN A 88 -6.43 1.21 3.27
C ASN A 88 -7.82 1.23 3.95
N PHE A 89 -8.82 1.82 3.29
CA PHE A 89 -10.23 1.72 3.70
C PHE A 89 -10.81 0.36 3.28
N ALA A 90 -10.34 -0.69 3.96
CA ALA A 90 -10.51 -2.08 3.54
C ALA A 90 -11.95 -2.59 3.70
N SER A 91 -12.35 -3.49 2.80
CA SER A 91 -13.52 -4.34 3.01
C SER A 91 -13.24 -5.35 4.11
N ALA A 92 -14.17 -5.52 5.04
CA ALA A 92 -14.10 -6.55 6.07
C ALA A 92 -14.33 -7.98 5.55
N ARG A 93 -14.79 -8.13 4.30
CA ARG A 93 -15.24 -9.43 3.74
C ARG A 93 -14.35 -9.92 2.60
N ASN A 94 -13.97 -9.03 1.70
CA ASN A 94 -13.34 -9.40 0.43
C ASN A 94 -11.98 -8.70 0.28
N PRO A 95 -10.86 -9.42 0.11
CA PRO A 95 -9.56 -8.80 -0.22
C PRO A 95 -9.68 -7.99 -1.51
N GLY A 96 -9.26 -6.71 -1.47
CA GLY A 96 -9.43 -5.79 -2.60
C GLY A 96 -10.88 -5.33 -2.82
N GLY A 97 -11.82 -5.68 -1.93
CA GLY A 97 -13.22 -5.27 -2.04
C GLY A 97 -13.88 -5.79 -3.31
N GLY A 98 -14.52 -4.89 -4.07
CA GLY A 98 -15.17 -5.19 -5.34
C GLY A 98 -14.35 -4.73 -6.55
N PHE A 99 -13.01 -4.80 -6.49
CA PHE A 99 -12.18 -4.29 -7.59
C PHE A 99 -12.26 -5.12 -8.88
N LEU A 100 -12.76 -6.37 -8.83
CA LEU A 100 -12.92 -7.29 -9.97
C LEU A 100 -14.34 -7.37 -10.52
#